data_AF-A0A382KYY0-F1
#
_entry.id   AF-A0A382KYY0-F1
#
_cell.length_a   1.000
_cell.length_b   1.000
_cell.length_c   1.000
_cell.angle_alpha   90.00
_cell.angle_beta   90.00
_cell.angle_gamma   90.00
#
_symmetry.space_group_name_H-M   'P 1'
#
loop_
_entity.id
_entity.type
_entity.pdbx_description
1 polymer ?
#
loop_
_entity_poly.entity_id
_entity_poly.type
_entity_poly.pdbx_seq_one_letter_code
_entity_poly.pdbx_strand_id
1 'polypeptide(L)'
;MVRAMLSAAEPLNLPEGTIDIVGTGGSSARQEAALNVSTMACFVAAGGGATVCKHGNRRASSTSGAFDLLDALGLPIDQEPSEVADQVAQHGLGFAFARTFHPAMRFAGPVRAGIGIPTVFNVLGPLSHPGRVRNQVIGAADPALADRMIRVLQANGSVRSWVVTGHGGLDEIATTGPTRILELEDGHISEWELDPMNLGLRLVEPAELAGGGPDENAAIARAVFGGEDRGPRRDIVVLNAAAGLVVAGVVDRIAEGFEVAGAAIDDGGVSRVLEAIGG
;
A
#
# COMPACT_ATOMS: atom_id res chain seq x y z
N MET A 1 6.18 -3.79 -20.93
CA MET A 1 5.47 -4.81 -20.13
C MET A 1 4.27 -4.21 -19.39
N VAL A 2 4.46 -3.19 -18.54
CA VAL A 2 3.36 -2.50 -17.82
C VAL A 2 2.19 -2.12 -18.74
N ARG A 3 2.45 -1.41 -19.85
CA ARG A 3 1.41 -1.03 -20.82
C ARG A 3 0.64 -2.22 -21.40
N ALA A 4 1.30 -3.36 -21.62
CA ALA A 4 0.66 -4.58 -22.11
C ALA A 4 -0.21 -5.22 -21.02
N MET A 5 0.26 -5.25 -19.77
CA MET A 5 -0.52 -5.73 -18.62
C MET A 5 -1.77 -4.88 -18.39
N LEU A 6 -1.65 -3.55 -18.47
CA LEU A 6 -2.76 -2.61 -18.37
C LEU A 6 -3.73 -2.68 -19.56
N SER A 7 -3.24 -3.02 -20.76
CA SER A 7 -4.09 -3.18 -21.95
C SER A 7 -4.92 -4.46 -21.91
N ALA A 8 -4.50 -5.46 -21.13
CA ALA A 8 -5.19 -6.73 -20.94
C ALA A 8 -5.91 -6.82 -19.58
N ALA A 9 -5.96 -5.72 -18.83
CA ALA A 9 -6.64 -5.62 -17.56
C ALA A 9 -8.12 -5.33 -17.75
N GLU A 10 -8.96 -5.77 -16.81
CA GLU A 10 -10.34 -5.34 -16.76
C GLU A 10 -10.40 -3.83 -16.47
N PRO A 11 -11.28 -3.06 -17.15
CA PRO A 11 -11.41 -1.63 -16.92
C PRO A 11 -11.88 -1.33 -15.49
N LEU A 12 -11.26 -0.34 -14.86
CA LEU A 12 -11.67 0.19 -13.56
C LEU A 12 -11.68 1.72 -13.65
N ASN A 13 -12.86 2.33 -13.58
CA ASN A 13 -12.99 3.78 -13.60
C ASN A 13 -13.01 4.29 -12.16
N LEU A 14 -12.05 5.15 -11.80
CA LEU A 14 -11.90 5.68 -10.44
C LEU A 14 -12.03 7.20 -10.44
N PRO A 15 -12.45 7.80 -9.32
CA PRO A 15 -12.38 9.25 -9.14
C PRO A 15 -10.96 9.80 -9.39
N GLU A 16 -10.88 11.02 -9.93
CA GLU A 16 -9.59 11.70 -10.07
C GLU A 16 -8.92 11.91 -8.70
N GLY A 17 -7.60 11.80 -8.65
CA GLY A 17 -6.82 11.92 -7.41
C GLY A 17 -6.75 10.63 -6.59
N THR A 18 -7.45 9.56 -6.98
CA THR A 18 -7.34 8.24 -6.31
C THR A 18 -5.89 7.77 -6.26
N ILE A 19 -5.46 7.31 -5.08
CA ILE A 19 -4.11 6.80 -4.84
C ILE A 19 -4.07 5.28 -4.65
N ASP A 20 -2.89 4.69 -4.83
CA ASP A 20 -2.55 3.36 -4.32
C ASP A 20 -1.41 3.44 -3.28
N ILE A 21 -1.44 2.57 -2.27
CA ILE A 21 -0.36 2.38 -1.29
C ILE A 21 -0.03 0.89 -1.30
N VAL A 22 1.11 0.52 -1.90
CA VAL A 22 1.43 -0.87 -2.20
C VAL A 22 2.94 -1.13 -2.09
N GLY A 23 3.34 -2.38 -1.87
CA GLY A 23 4.74 -2.80 -1.90
C GLY A 23 4.97 -3.84 -2.98
N THR A 24 6.22 -4.01 -3.42
CA THR A 24 6.61 -5.13 -4.29
C THR A 24 6.44 -6.48 -3.58
N GLY A 25 6.41 -6.49 -2.24
CA GLY A 25 6.49 -7.69 -1.42
C GLY A 25 7.86 -8.35 -1.53
N GLY A 26 8.03 -9.44 -0.78
CA GLY A 26 9.24 -10.26 -0.85
C GLY A 26 10.45 -9.70 -0.11
N SER A 27 10.27 -8.69 0.76
CA SER A 27 11.30 -8.35 1.74
C SER A 27 11.55 -9.55 2.66
N SER A 28 12.80 -9.97 2.77
CA SER A 28 13.21 -11.05 3.68
C SER A 28 13.04 -10.67 5.14
N ALA A 29 12.98 -9.38 5.46
CA ALA A 29 12.93 -8.86 6.82
C ALA A 29 11.64 -9.24 7.58
N ARG A 30 10.55 -9.59 6.89
CA ARG A 30 9.26 -9.94 7.53
C ARG A 30 8.59 -11.19 6.94
N GLN A 31 9.37 -12.08 6.35
CA GLN A 31 8.80 -13.24 5.68
C GLN A 31 8.05 -14.19 6.64
N GLU A 32 8.46 -14.25 7.91
CA GLU A 32 7.92 -15.14 8.94
C GLU A 32 6.86 -14.50 9.85
N ALA A 33 6.73 -13.18 9.86
CA ALA A 33 5.78 -12.44 10.70
C ALA A 33 5.32 -11.16 10.00
N ALA A 34 4.72 -11.30 8.82
CA ALA A 34 4.33 -10.17 8.00
C ALA A 34 3.22 -9.36 8.67
N LEU A 35 3.47 -8.06 8.84
CA LEU A 35 2.44 -7.07 9.17
C LEU A 35 1.91 -6.44 7.88
N ASN A 36 0.60 -6.44 7.67
CA ASN A 36 -0.02 -5.86 6.48
C ASN A 36 -0.10 -4.33 6.52
N VAL A 37 1.05 -3.66 6.68
CA VAL A 37 1.18 -2.20 6.86
C VAL A 37 0.50 -1.44 5.73
N SER A 38 0.82 -1.75 4.46
CA SER A 38 0.22 -1.01 3.33
C SER A 38 -1.30 -1.14 3.26
N THR A 39 -1.87 -2.29 3.63
CA THR A 39 -3.33 -2.46 3.69
C THR A 39 -3.92 -1.61 4.81
N MET A 40 -3.37 -1.69 6.03
CA MET A 40 -3.84 -0.89 7.15
C MET A 40 -3.69 0.63 6.87
N ALA A 41 -2.60 1.03 6.22
CA ALA A 41 -2.35 2.41 5.82
C ALA A 41 -3.38 2.94 4.83
N CYS A 42 -3.94 2.10 3.94
CA CYS A 42 -5.03 2.51 3.05
C CYS A 42 -6.29 2.92 3.83
N PHE A 43 -6.66 2.17 4.87
CA PHE A 43 -7.78 2.54 5.74
C PHE A 43 -7.53 3.86 6.46
N VAL A 44 -6.30 4.03 6.99
CA VAL A 44 -5.93 5.25 7.71
C VAL A 44 -5.89 6.47 6.78
N ALA A 45 -5.32 6.34 5.58
CA ALA A 45 -5.30 7.41 4.59
C ALA A 45 -6.71 7.79 4.13
N ALA A 46 -7.60 6.81 3.92
CA ALA A 46 -8.99 7.07 3.60
C ALA A 46 -9.74 7.77 4.74
N GLY A 47 -9.52 7.34 5.99
CA GLY A 47 -10.05 8.02 7.18
C GLY A 47 -9.54 9.46 7.33
N GLY A 48 -8.31 9.72 6.87
CA GLY A 48 -7.71 11.06 6.81
C GLY A 48 -8.14 11.90 5.60
N GLY A 49 -9.03 11.39 4.74
CA GLY A 49 -9.63 12.15 3.63
C GLY A 49 -9.06 11.87 2.25
N ALA A 50 -8.12 10.92 2.09
CA ALA A 50 -7.68 10.49 0.75
C ALA A 50 -8.73 9.58 0.09
N THR A 51 -8.80 9.60 -1.25
CA THR A 51 -9.47 8.54 -2.00
C THR A 51 -8.45 7.47 -2.36
N VAL A 52 -8.69 6.22 -1.96
CA VAL A 52 -7.73 5.13 -2.08
C VAL A 52 -8.35 3.95 -2.83
N CYS A 53 -7.67 3.45 -3.85
CA CYS A 53 -7.97 2.16 -4.44
C CYS A 53 -6.68 1.33 -4.41
N LYS A 54 -6.65 0.32 -3.55
CA LYS A 54 -5.46 -0.52 -3.39
C LYS A 54 -5.48 -1.66 -4.39
N HIS A 55 -4.43 -1.80 -5.18
CA HIS A 55 -4.22 -3.03 -5.95
C HIS A 55 -3.47 -4.05 -5.10
N GLY A 56 -3.96 -5.30 -5.10
CA GLY A 56 -3.36 -6.32 -4.26
C GLY A 56 -3.71 -7.74 -4.66
N ASN A 57 -3.10 -8.68 -3.95
CA ASN A 57 -3.33 -10.10 -4.11
C ASN A 57 -3.36 -10.80 -2.75
N ARG A 58 -3.72 -12.09 -2.75
CA ARG A 58 -3.47 -12.98 -1.62
C ARG A 58 -1.97 -13.29 -1.53
N ARG A 59 -1.54 -13.85 -0.40
CA ARG A 59 -0.14 -14.19 -0.13
C ARG A 59 0.48 -15.01 -1.25
N ALA A 60 1.73 -14.67 -1.57
CA ALA A 60 2.58 -15.44 -2.47
C ALA A 60 3.73 -16.11 -1.72
N SER A 61 4.41 -15.37 -0.84
CA SER A 61 5.60 -15.83 -0.10
C SER A 61 5.65 -15.40 1.37
N SER A 62 4.72 -14.56 1.84
CA SER A 62 4.59 -14.10 3.23
C SER A 62 3.52 -14.89 4.00
N THR A 63 3.45 -14.70 5.32
CA THR A 63 2.43 -15.30 6.20
C THR A 63 1.02 -14.75 5.98
N SER A 64 0.89 -13.51 5.47
CA SER A 64 -0.38 -12.85 5.16
C SER A 64 -0.24 -11.88 3.98
N GLY A 65 -1.16 -11.94 3.03
CA GLY A 65 -1.29 -10.98 1.93
C GLY A 65 -2.42 -9.97 2.17
N ALA A 66 -2.49 -8.93 1.34
CA ALA A 66 -3.50 -7.88 1.50
C ALA A 66 -4.93 -8.46 1.50
N PHE A 67 -5.22 -9.34 0.55
CA PHE A 67 -6.55 -9.95 0.41
C PHE A 67 -6.82 -11.06 1.43
N ASP A 68 -5.80 -11.62 2.09
CA ASP A 68 -6.03 -12.52 3.23
C ASP A 68 -6.49 -11.72 4.46
N LEU A 69 -5.90 -10.54 4.70
CA LEU A 69 -6.35 -9.65 5.77
C LEU A 69 -7.77 -9.13 5.54
N LEU A 70 -8.10 -8.70 4.32
CA LEU A 70 -9.45 -8.20 4.00
C LEU A 70 -10.53 -9.25 4.27
N ASP A 71 -10.27 -10.51 3.89
CA ASP A 71 -11.14 -11.66 4.17
C ASP A 71 -11.30 -11.88 5.69
N ALA A 72 -10.21 -11.86 6.45
CA ALA A 72 -10.23 -11.98 7.92
C ALA A 72 -10.88 -10.77 8.65
N LEU A 73 -10.92 -9.60 7.99
CA LEU A 73 -11.70 -8.45 8.45
C LEU A 73 -13.20 -8.60 8.16
N GLY A 74 -13.60 -9.55 7.31
CA GLY A 74 -14.99 -9.80 6.90
C GLY A 74 -15.43 -8.98 5.69
N LEU A 75 -14.49 -8.46 4.90
CA LEU A 75 -14.79 -7.59 3.77
C LEU A 75 -15.00 -8.37 2.47
N PRO A 76 -15.89 -7.89 1.57
CA PRO A 76 -16.08 -8.51 0.26
C PRO A 76 -14.83 -8.33 -0.60
N ILE A 77 -14.18 -9.44 -0.95
CA ILE A 77 -12.93 -9.45 -1.72
C ILE A 77 -13.08 -9.84 -3.20
N ASP A 78 -14.13 -10.59 -3.53
CA ASP A 78 -14.42 -11.04 -4.89
C ASP A 78 -15.51 -10.13 -5.48
N GLN A 79 -15.18 -8.85 -5.62
CA GLN A 79 -16.05 -7.82 -6.20
C GLN A 79 -15.80 -7.66 -7.70
N GLU A 80 -16.86 -7.35 -8.44
CA GLU A 80 -16.81 -6.97 -9.85
C GLU A 80 -16.23 -5.55 -10.02
N PRO A 81 -15.65 -5.22 -11.20
CA PRO A 81 -15.06 -3.90 -11.44
C PRO A 81 -15.97 -2.70 -11.15
N SER A 82 -17.27 -2.82 -11.45
CA SER A 82 -18.25 -1.76 -11.16
C SER A 82 -18.49 -1.59 -9.66
N GLU A 83 -18.53 -2.68 -8.90
CA GLU A 83 -18.73 -2.65 -7.44
C GLU A 83 -17.56 -1.96 -6.76
N VAL A 84 -16.32 -2.29 -7.16
CA VAL A 84 -15.11 -1.60 -6.68
C VAL A 84 -15.13 -0.12 -7.03
N ALA A 85 -15.53 0.25 -8.25
CA ALA A 85 -15.62 1.64 -8.67
C ALA A 85 -16.64 2.43 -7.85
N ASP A 86 -17.83 1.86 -7.63
CA ASP A 86 -18.90 2.46 -6.84
C ASP A 86 -18.47 2.60 -5.37
N GLN A 87 -17.84 1.57 -4.80
CA GLN A 87 -17.34 1.61 -3.43
C GLN A 87 -16.30 2.72 -3.22
N VAL A 88 -15.35 2.87 -4.15
CA VAL A 88 -14.35 3.96 -4.09
C VAL A 88 -15.03 5.33 -4.22
N ALA A 89 -15.98 5.47 -5.14
CA ALA A 89 -16.68 6.74 -5.35
C ALA A 89 -17.56 7.15 -4.16
N GLN A 90 -18.16 6.19 -3.46
CA GLN A 90 -19.08 6.45 -2.34
C GLN A 90 -18.37 6.57 -0.99
N HIS A 91 -17.34 5.75 -0.77
CA HIS A 91 -16.74 5.58 0.55
C HIS A 91 -15.26 5.99 0.61
N GLY A 92 -14.66 6.38 -0.52
CA GLY A 92 -13.27 6.80 -0.59
C GLY A 92 -12.26 5.67 -0.47
N LEU A 93 -12.69 4.41 -0.38
CA LEU A 93 -11.81 3.25 -0.24
C LEU A 93 -12.33 2.04 -1.03
N GLY A 94 -11.43 1.39 -1.77
CA GLY A 94 -11.69 0.10 -2.42
C GLY A 94 -10.44 -0.72 -2.68
N PHE A 95 -10.65 -1.99 -3.04
CA PHE A 95 -9.58 -2.96 -3.22
C PHE A 95 -9.72 -3.68 -4.56
N ALA A 96 -8.78 -3.44 -5.46
CA ALA A 96 -8.73 -4.10 -6.76
C ALA A 96 -8.00 -5.45 -6.64
N PHE A 97 -8.74 -6.55 -6.71
CA PHE A 97 -8.14 -7.88 -6.63
C PHE A 97 -7.42 -8.27 -7.93
N ALA A 98 -6.11 -8.49 -7.88
CA ALA A 98 -5.30 -8.78 -9.06
C ALA A 98 -5.83 -9.96 -9.90
N ARG A 99 -6.50 -10.96 -9.29
CA ARG A 99 -7.11 -12.08 -10.02
C ARG A 99 -8.29 -11.66 -10.87
N THR A 100 -9.13 -10.77 -10.35
CA THR A 100 -10.27 -10.19 -11.07
C THR A 100 -9.78 -9.26 -12.18
N PHE A 101 -8.84 -8.37 -11.87
CA PHE A 101 -8.46 -7.30 -12.78
C PHE A 101 -7.37 -7.65 -13.79
N HIS A 102 -6.61 -8.72 -13.58
CA HIS A 102 -5.61 -9.20 -14.55
C HIS A 102 -5.86 -10.66 -14.96
N PRO A 103 -7.02 -10.99 -15.57
CA PRO A 103 -7.39 -12.37 -15.88
C PRO A 103 -6.40 -13.05 -16.83
N ALA A 104 -5.73 -12.29 -17.71
CA ALA A 104 -4.68 -12.79 -18.59
C ALA A 104 -3.47 -13.39 -17.83
N MET A 105 -3.26 -13.03 -16.57
CA MET A 105 -2.18 -13.60 -15.75
C MET A 105 -2.35 -15.09 -15.48
N ARG A 106 -3.53 -15.68 -15.72
CA ARG A 106 -3.74 -17.14 -15.67
C ARG A 106 -2.84 -17.91 -16.64
N PHE A 107 -2.42 -17.28 -17.75
CA PHE A 107 -1.51 -17.90 -18.72
C PHE A 107 -0.04 -17.84 -18.27
N ALA A 108 0.34 -16.83 -17.49
CA ALA A 108 1.69 -16.68 -16.95
C ALA A 108 1.87 -17.37 -15.59
N GLY A 109 0.80 -17.53 -14.81
CA GLY A 109 0.82 -18.08 -13.44
C GLY A 109 1.50 -19.45 -13.32
N PRO A 110 1.08 -20.47 -14.08
CA PRO A 110 1.70 -21.80 -14.01
C PRO A 110 3.18 -21.81 -14.37
N VAL A 111 3.57 -21.01 -15.37
CA VAL A 111 4.98 -20.89 -15.80
C VAL A 111 5.82 -20.25 -14.68
N ARG A 112 5.31 -19.16 -14.08
CA ARG A 112 6.00 -18.50 -12.95
C ARG A 112 6.17 -19.44 -11.76
N ALA A 113 5.13 -20.21 -11.42
CA ALA A 113 5.20 -21.20 -10.35
C ALA A 113 6.23 -22.30 -10.65
N GLY A 114 6.30 -22.78 -11.89
CA GLY A 114 7.30 -23.76 -12.32
C GLY A 114 8.75 -23.24 -12.29
N ILE A 115 8.96 -21.94 -12.56
CA ILE A 115 10.29 -21.31 -12.48
C ILE A 115 10.74 -21.15 -11.01
N GLY A 116 9.82 -20.79 -10.11
CA GLY A 116 10.09 -20.76 -8.66
C GLY A 116 11.07 -19.69 -8.15
N ILE A 117 11.51 -18.76 -9.01
CA ILE A 117 12.38 -17.63 -8.62
C ILE A 117 11.72 -16.28 -8.98
N PRO A 118 12.09 -15.17 -8.31
CA PRO A 118 11.62 -13.84 -8.68
C PRO A 118 11.95 -13.48 -10.13
N THR A 119 11.00 -12.87 -10.82
CA THR A 119 11.16 -12.39 -12.21
C THR A 119 10.61 -10.97 -12.33
N VAL A 120 10.68 -10.38 -13.52
CA VAL A 120 10.06 -9.07 -13.80
C VAL A 120 8.56 -9.05 -13.45
N PHE A 121 7.85 -10.18 -13.45
CA PHE A 121 6.44 -10.22 -13.05
C PHE A 121 6.21 -9.91 -11.57
N ASN A 122 7.23 -10.03 -10.71
CA ASN A 122 7.13 -9.66 -9.29
C ASN A 122 7.06 -8.15 -9.10
N VAL A 123 7.56 -7.36 -10.06
CA VAL A 123 7.60 -5.90 -9.95
C VAL A 123 6.50 -5.21 -10.75
N LEU A 124 5.76 -5.96 -11.58
CA LEU A 124 4.68 -5.39 -12.40
C LEU A 124 3.45 -4.99 -11.59
N GLY A 125 3.12 -5.73 -10.52
CA GLY A 125 1.88 -5.53 -9.75
C GLY A 125 1.69 -4.08 -9.28
N PRO A 126 2.66 -3.50 -8.54
CA PRO A 126 2.62 -2.10 -8.13
C PRO A 126 2.60 -1.09 -9.29
N LEU A 127 3.12 -1.46 -10.46
CA LEU A 127 3.22 -0.57 -11.62
C LEU A 127 2.02 -0.65 -12.56
N SER A 128 1.08 -1.57 -12.30
CA SER A 128 0.02 -1.93 -13.25
C SER A 128 -1.37 -1.84 -12.64
N HIS A 129 -1.63 -0.89 -11.73
CA HIS A 129 -2.95 -0.69 -11.15
C HIS A 129 -4.03 -0.58 -12.26
N PRO A 130 -5.11 -1.40 -12.26
CA PRO A 130 -6.08 -1.46 -13.35
C PRO A 130 -6.80 -0.13 -13.58
N GLY A 131 -7.04 0.63 -12.52
CA GLY A 131 -7.57 1.99 -12.58
C GLY A 131 -6.60 3.08 -13.04
N ARG A 132 -5.35 2.72 -13.39
CA ARG A 132 -4.34 3.63 -13.94
C ARG A 132 -4.13 4.88 -13.08
N VAL A 133 -4.09 4.70 -11.76
CA VAL A 133 -3.85 5.79 -10.81
C VAL A 133 -2.55 6.50 -11.15
N ARG A 134 -2.58 7.84 -11.05
CA ARG A 134 -1.41 8.69 -11.33
C ARG A 134 -0.64 9.04 -10.06
N ASN A 135 -1.22 8.71 -8.90
CA ASN A 135 -0.72 9.04 -7.59
C ASN A 135 -0.52 7.75 -6.81
N GLN A 136 0.67 7.48 -6.28
CA GLN A 136 0.89 6.26 -5.48
C GLN A 136 2.13 6.32 -4.57
N VAL A 137 2.07 5.55 -3.49
CA VAL A 137 3.23 5.19 -2.68
C VAL A 137 3.57 3.74 -2.96
N ILE A 138 4.78 3.48 -3.46
CA ILE A 138 5.26 2.14 -3.78
C ILE A 138 6.48 1.80 -2.94
N GLY A 139 6.38 0.76 -2.13
CA GLY A 139 7.53 0.18 -1.46
C GLY A 139 8.34 -0.75 -2.34
N ALA A 140 9.67 -0.64 -2.28
CA ALA A 140 10.60 -1.54 -2.92
C ALA A 140 11.82 -1.80 -2.02
N ALA A 141 12.08 -3.08 -1.72
CA ALA A 141 13.17 -3.51 -0.84
C ALA A 141 14.58 -3.27 -1.42
N ASP A 142 14.73 -3.31 -2.75
CA ASP A 142 15.98 -3.09 -3.47
C ASP A 142 16.04 -1.65 -4.02
N PRO A 143 17.02 -0.82 -3.60
CA PRO A 143 17.19 0.54 -4.12
C PRO A 143 17.35 0.61 -5.65
N ALA A 144 18.05 -0.36 -6.26
CA ALA A 144 18.24 -0.38 -7.70
C ALA A 144 16.94 -0.71 -8.44
N LEU A 145 16.06 -1.50 -7.83
CA LEU A 145 14.71 -1.71 -8.32
C LEU A 145 13.88 -0.43 -8.16
N ALA A 146 13.97 0.24 -7.01
CA ALA A 146 13.28 1.50 -6.76
C ALA A 146 13.59 2.56 -7.84
N ASP A 147 14.86 2.72 -8.20
CA ASP A 147 15.32 3.63 -9.26
C ASP A 147 14.70 3.31 -10.63
N ARG A 148 14.52 2.03 -10.94
CA ARG A 148 13.85 1.59 -12.18
C ARG A 148 12.36 1.85 -12.11
N MET A 149 11.72 1.57 -10.97
CA MET A 149 10.28 1.74 -10.77
C MET A 149 9.87 3.21 -10.93
N ILE A 150 10.56 4.15 -10.28
CA ILE A 150 10.22 5.58 -10.37
C ILE A 150 10.29 6.11 -11.82
N ARG A 151 11.29 5.65 -12.59
CA ARG A 151 11.41 5.99 -14.03
C ARG A 151 10.31 5.37 -14.87
N VAL A 152 9.86 4.16 -14.53
CA VAL A 152 8.71 3.54 -15.20
C VAL A 152 7.42 4.30 -14.89
N LEU A 153 7.21 4.73 -13.65
CA LEU A 153 6.06 5.57 -13.28
C LEU A 153 6.05 6.88 -14.08
N GLN A 154 7.18 7.59 -14.11
CA GLN A 154 7.35 8.82 -14.90
C GLN A 154 7.03 8.57 -16.39
N ALA A 155 7.55 7.50 -16.98
CA ALA A 155 7.31 7.17 -18.39
C ALA A 155 5.89 6.67 -18.71
N ASN A 156 5.06 6.40 -17.70
CA ASN A 156 3.68 5.93 -17.86
C ASN A 156 2.65 6.93 -17.31
N GLY A 157 3.05 8.18 -17.06
CA GLY A 157 2.12 9.29 -16.79
C GLY A 157 1.71 9.44 -15.33
N SER A 158 2.47 8.89 -14.40
CA SER A 158 2.32 9.23 -12.98
C SER A 158 2.69 10.69 -12.73
N VAL A 159 1.99 11.32 -11.79
CA VAL A 159 2.08 12.75 -11.49
C VAL A 159 2.74 12.96 -10.14
N ARG A 160 2.23 12.30 -9.08
CA ARG A 160 2.81 12.33 -7.73
C ARG A 160 3.11 10.92 -7.26
N SER A 161 4.35 10.53 -7.08
CA SER A 161 4.65 9.17 -6.65
C SER A 161 5.88 9.10 -5.78
N TRP A 162 5.78 8.37 -4.69
CA TRP A 162 6.92 8.03 -3.86
C TRP A 162 7.26 6.58 -4.05
N VAL A 163 8.52 6.29 -4.41
CA VAL A 163 9.07 4.95 -4.31
C VAL A 163 9.99 4.90 -3.10
N VAL A 164 9.64 4.07 -2.11
CA VAL A 164 10.29 4.07 -0.80
C VAL A 164 11.08 2.79 -0.57
N THR A 165 12.27 2.94 -0.01
CA THR A 165 13.10 1.82 0.46
C THR A 165 13.46 2.06 1.91
N GLY A 166 12.74 1.39 2.80
CA GLY A 166 12.90 1.52 4.24
C GLY A 166 14.19 0.86 4.75
N HIS A 167 14.62 1.31 5.93
CA HIS A 167 15.77 0.78 6.64
C HIS A 167 15.76 -0.77 6.69
N GLY A 168 16.91 -1.38 6.38
CA GLY A 168 17.06 -2.83 6.33
C GLY A 168 16.48 -3.51 5.08
N GLY A 169 16.18 -2.76 4.01
CA GLY A 169 15.62 -3.33 2.77
C GLY A 169 14.12 -3.65 2.91
N LEU A 170 13.41 -2.77 3.61
CA LEU A 170 11.99 -2.87 3.83
C LEU A 170 11.24 -2.22 2.66
N ASP A 171 10.17 -2.84 2.18
CA ASP A 171 9.29 -2.28 1.15
C ASP A 171 8.14 -1.46 1.75
N GLU A 172 8.42 -0.68 2.79
CA GLU A 172 7.56 0.35 3.37
C GLU A 172 8.43 1.50 3.92
N ILE A 173 7.81 2.60 4.33
CA ILE A 173 8.48 3.57 5.19
C ILE A 173 8.72 2.94 6.55
N ALA A 174 9.98 2.89 6.97
CA ALA A 174 10.42 2.22 8.18
C ALA A 174 10.34 3.11 9.42
N THR A 175 10.08 2.49 10.57
CA THR A 175 10.27 3.07 11.91
C THR A 175 11.49 2.49 12.63
N THR A 176 12.20 1.55 12.00
CA THR A 176 13.44 0.94 12.51
C THR A 176 14.69 1.76 12.18
N GLY A 177 14.57 2.77 11.31
CA GLY A 177 15.64 3.64 10.85
C GLY A 177 15.20 4.51 9.68
N PRO A 178 16.13 5.25 9.05
CA PRO A 178 15.82 6.15 7.94
C PRO A 178 15.28 5.42 6.70
N THR A 179 14.44 6.09 5.93
CA THR A 179 13.87 5.60 4.67
C THR A 179 14.34 6.45 3.52
N ARG A 180 14.88 5.81 2.48
CA ARG A 180 15.18 6.47 1.20
C ARG A 180 13.88 6.66 0.42
N ILE A 181 13.62 7.87 -0.05
CA ILE A 181 12.43 8.23 -0.83
C ILE A 181 12.86 8.81 -2.18
N LEU A 182 12.40 8.16 -3.24
CA LEU A 182 12.42 8.70 -4.59
C LEU A 182 11.06 9.32 -4.86
N GLU A 183 11.03 10.63 -5.02
CA GLU A 183 9.81 11.39 -5.24
C GLU A 183 9.73 11.82 -6.70
N LEU A 184 8.62 11.48 -7.35
CA LEU A 184 8.21 12.01 -8.63
C LEU A 184 7.10 13.03 -8.38
N GLU A 185 7.33 14.27 -8.75
CA GLU A 185 6.31 15.31 -8.77
C GLU A 185 6.40 16.09 -10.09
N ASP A 186 5.27 16.17 -10.82
CA ASP A 186 5.13 16.93 -12.07
C ASP A 186 6.25 16.66 -13.09
N GLY A 187 6.67 15.40 -13.18
CA GLY A 187 7.71 14.95 -14.10
C GLY A 187 9.13 15.18 -13.62
N HIS A 188 9.35 15.79 -12.45
CA HIS A 188 10.65 15.89 -11.80
C HIS A 188 10.86 14.75 -10.81
N ILE A 189 12.03 14.13 -10.83
CA ILE A 189 12.42 13.11 -9.86
C ILE A 189 13.46 13.71 -8.92
N SER A 190 13.16 13.73 -7.63
CA SER A 190 14.05 14.08 -6.54
C SER A 190 14.30 12.87 -5.63
N GLU A 191 15.34 12.97 -4.80
CA GLU A 191 15.67 11.96 -3.80
C GLU A 191 15.89 12.65 -2.47
N TRP A 192 15.32 12.10 -1.41
CA TRP A 192 15.52 12.56 -0.04
C TRP A 192 15.38 11.41 0.95
N GLU A 193 15.76 11.67 2.20
CA GLU A 193 15.71 10.69 3.28
C GLU A 193 14.74 11.16 4.36
N LEU A 194 13.91 10.23 4.83
CA LEU A 194 13.02 10.41 5.95
C LEU A 194 13.56 9.67 7.17
N ASP A 195 13.96 10.42 8.19
CA ASP A 195 14.23 9.87 9.52
C ASP A 195 12.95 9.94 10.38
N PRO A 196 12.40 8.80 10.84
CA PRO A 196 11.21 8.79 11.71
C PRO A 196 11.42 9.59 13.01
N MET A 197 12.66 9.75 13.48
CA MET A 197 12.96 10.56 14.68
C MET A 197 12.62 12.04 14.49
N ASN A 198 12.64 12.55 13.27
CA ASN A 198 12.23 13.93 12.97
C ASN A 198 10.72 14.16 13.17
N LEU A 199 9.95 13.08 13.27
CA LEU A 199 8.51 13.10 13.57
C LEU A 199 8.21 12.78 15.04
N GLY A 200 9.25 12.70 15.90
CA GLY A 200 9.11 12.37 17.32
C GLY A 200 8.94 10.88 17.61
N LEU A 201 9.07 10.01 16.61
CA LEU A 201 9.08 8.56 16.82
C LEU A 201 10.42 8.10 17.38
N ARG A 202 10.38 7.11 18.25
CA ARG A 202 11.60 6.36 18.59
C ARG A 202 11.88 5.34 17.49
N LEU A 203 13.15 5.00 17.32
CA LEU A 203 13.51 3.80 16.57
C LEU A 203 13.03 2.55 17.32
N VAL A 204 12.55 1.57 16.56
CA VAL A 204 12.01 0.31 17.08
C VAL A 204 12.80 -0.86 16.53
N GLU A 205 12.81 -1.96 17.26
CA GLU A 205 13.38 -3.21 16.77
C GLU A 205 12.39 -3.91 15.81
N PRO A 206 12.87 -4.63 14.78
CA PRO A 206 12.00 -5.34 13.84
C PRO A 206 10.98 -6.28 14.52
N ALA A 207 11.35 -6.89 15.65
CA ALA A 207 10.47 -7.77 16.42
C ALA A 207 9.24 -7.05 17.02
N GLU A 208 9.33 -5.74 17.26
CA GLU A 208 8.21 -4.94 17.75
C GLU A 208 7.16 -4.67 16.67
N LEU A 209 7.52 -4.87 15.41
CA LEU A 209 6.67 -4.71 14.22
C LEU A 209 6.10 -6.05 13.74
N ALA A 210 6.28 -7.12 14.50
CA ALA A 210 5.82 -8.45 14.13
C ALA A 210 4.29 -8.45 13.93
N GLY A 211 3.88 -8.88 12.75
CA GLY A 211 2.52 -9.31 12.47
C GLY A 211 2.43 -10.83 12.65
N GLY A 212 1.77 -11.50 11.72
CA GLY A 212 1.61 -12.95 11.76
C GLY A 212 0.72 -13.48 10.66
N GLY A 213 -0.19 -14.38 10.99
CA GLY A 213 -1.21 -14.90 10.07
C GLY A 213 -2.31 -13.88 9.74
N PRO A 214 -3.27 -14.23 8.86
CA PRO A 214 -4.40 -13.36 8.53
C PRO A 214 -5.23 -12.94 9.75
N ASP A 215 -5.57 -13.88 10.63
CA ASP A 215 -6.39 -13.61 11.83
C ASP A 215 -5.67 -12.71 12.84
N GLU A 216 -4.36 -12.92 13.03
CA GLU A 216 -3.52 -12.08 13.89
C GLU A 216 -3.40 -10.67 13.32
N ASN A 217 -3.18 -10.54 12.00
CA ASN A 217 -3.18 -9.24 11.34
C ASN A 217 -4.56 -8.55 11.44
N ALA A 218 -5.67 -9.29 11.38
CA ALA A 218 -7.00 -8.74 11.53
C ALA A 218 -7.25 -8.26 12.97
N ALA A 219 -6.77 -8.98 13.98
CA ALA A 219 -6.81 -8.54 15.37
C ALA A 219 -5.97 -7.26 15.58
N ILE A 220 -4.75 -7.23 15.04
CA ILE A 220 -3.88 -6.04 15.06
C ILE A 220 -4.56 -4.86 14.36
N ALA A 221 -5.11 -5.06 13.16
CA ALA A 221 -5.81 -4.01 12.41
C ALA A 221 -6.96 -3.43 13.23
N ARG A 222 -7.82 -4.27 13.82
CA ARG A 222 -8.93 -3.81 14.67
C ARG A 222 -8.43 -3.02 15.89
N ALA A 223 -7.36 -3.48 16.55
CA ALA A 223 -6.78 -2.77 17.68
C ALA A 223 -6.17 -1.41 17.27
N VAL A 224 -5.51 -1.34 16.11
CA VAL A 224 -4.97 -0.08 15.56
C VAL A 224 -6.13 0.86 15.19
N PHE A 225 -7.11 0.39 14.42
CA PHE A 225 -8.23 1.21 13.95
C PHE A 225 -9.14 1.70 15.08
N GLY A 226 -9.34 0.88 16.12
CA GLY A 226 -10.06 1.25 17.33
C GLY A 226 -9.27 2.15 18.29
N GLY A 227 -8.01 2.45 17.98
CA GLY A 227 -7.15 3.26 18.84
C GLY A 227 -6.73 2.58 20.14
N GLU A 228 -6.81 1.25 20.23
CA GLU A 228 -6.34 0.47 21.38
C GLU A 228 -4.82 0.25 21.32
N ASP A 229 -4.28 -0.06 20.13
CA ASP A 229 -2.83 -0.17 19.93
C ASP A 229 -2.23 1.24 19.78
N ARG A 230 -1.38 1.63 20.73
CA ARG A 230 -0.63 2.91 20.78
C ARG A 230 0.88 2.70 20.62
N GLY A 231 1.28 1.55 20.06
CA GLY A 231 2.67 1.14 19.97
C GLY A 231 3.23 1.16 18.55
N PRO A 232 4.42 0.54 18.36
CA PRO A 232 5.18 0.56 17.11
C PRO A 232 4.40 0.15 15.84
N ARG A 233 3.44 -0.77 15.96
CA ARG A 233 2.60 -1.21 14.84
C ARG A 233 1.66 -0.11 14.34
N ARG A 234 1.09 0.67 15.26
CA ARG A 234 0.31 1.87 14.91
C ARG A 234 1.23 2.88 14.24
N ASP A 235 2.39 3.16 14.81
CA ASP A 235 3.30 4.20 14.33
C ASP A 235 3.72 3.97 12.87
N ILE A 236 4.11 2.74 12.51
CA ILE A 236 4.48 2.43 11.12
C ILE A 236 3.29 2.52 10.16
N VAL A 237 2.09 2.16 10.60
CA VAL A 237 0.86 2.30 9.79
C VAL A 237 0.53 3.76 9.55
N VAL A 238 0.55 4.59 10.60
CA VAL A 238 0.31 6.04 10.51
C VAL A 238 1.34 6.71 9.61
N LEU A 239 2.62 6.34 9.74
CA LEU A 239 3.68 6.91 8.92
C LEU A 239 3.54 6.59 7.42
N ASN A 240 3.14 5.38 7.07
CA ASN A 240 2.87 5.01 5.67
C ASN A 240 1.58 5.65 5.14
N ALA A 241 0.56 5.82 6.00
CA ALA A 241 -0.66 6.55 5.65
C ALA A 241 -0.39 8.05 5.42
N ALA A 242 0.49 8.66 6.21
CA ALA A 242 0.92 10.05 6.06
C ALA A 242 1.51 10.32 4.66
N ALA A 243 2.34 9.41 4.15
CA ALA A 243 2.84 9.48 2.78
C ALA A 243 1.72 9.37 1.74
N GLY A 244 0.73 8.51 1.99
CA GLY A 244 -0.48 8.44 1.18
C GLY A 244 -1.24 9.77 1.13
N LEU A 245 -1.43 10.42 2.28
CA LEU A 245 -2.11 11.72 2.37
C LEU A 245 -1.37 12.83 1.60
N VAL A 246 -0.02 12.83 1.66
CA VAL A 246 0.80 13.77 0.86
C VAL A 246 0.64 13.51 -0.64
N VAL A 247 0.79 12.26 -1.06
CA VAL A 247 0.67 11.88 -2.48
C VAL A 247 -0.76 12.10 -3.01
N ALA A 248 -1.78 12.00 -2.16
CA ALA A 248 -3.16 12.35 -2.48
C ALA A 248 -3.41 13.86 -2.59
N GLY A 249 -2.47 14.70 -2.11
CA GLY A 249 -2.64 16.15 -2.04
C GLY A 249 -3.63 16.60 -0.96
N VAL A 250 -3.85 15.77 0.06
CA VAL A 250 -4.68 16.15 1.23
C VAL A 250 -3.91 17.10 2.14
N VAL A 251 -2.58 16.90 2.23
CA VAL A 251 -1.63 17.70 3.01
C VAL A 251 -0.36 17.89 2.19
N ASP A 252 0.42 18.93 2.50
CA ASP A 252 1.63 19.24 1.73
C ASP A 252 2.90 18.59 2.29
N ARG A 253 2.90 18.25 3.60
CA ARG A 253 4.10 17.78 4.30
C ARG A 253 3.82 16.53 5.09
N ILE A 254 4.79 15.62 5.12
CA ILE A 254 4.66 14.35 5.82
C ILE A 254 4.40 14.51 7.33
N ALA A 255 4.94 15.55 7.97
CA ALA A 255 4.67 15.82 9.39
C ALA A 255 3.19 16.14 9.65
N GLU A 256 2.56 16.91 8.76
CA GLU A 256 1.13 17.18 8.82
C GLU A 256 0.32 15.92 8.51
N GLY A 257 0.76 15.14 7.51
CA GLY A 257 0.15 13.84 7.21
C GLY A 257 0.22 12.86 8.39
N PHE A 258 1.29 12.90 9.18
CA PHE A 258 1.45 12.06 10.36
C PHE A 258 0.45 12.44 11.46
N GLU A 259 0.25 13.74 11.68
CA GLU A 259 -0.76 14.26 12.61
C GLU A 259 -2.19 13.91 12.14
N VAL A 260 -2.51 14.15 10.87
CA VAL A 260 -3.83 13.85 10.28
C VAL A 260 -4.14 12.36 10.30
N ALA A 261 -3.19 11.52 9.91
CA ALA A 261 -3.36 10.06 9.94
C ALA A 261 -3.55 9.53 11.37
N GLY A 262 -2.82 10.08 12.35
CA GLY A 262 -3.00 9.74 13.77
C GLY A 262 -4.39 10.15 14.28
N ALA A 263 -4.82 11.38 13.95
CA ALA A 263 -6.13 11.91 14.32
C ALA A 263 -7.28 11.10 13.72
N ALA A 264 -7.17 10.65 12.46
CA ALA A 264 -8.19 9.84 11.79
C ALA A 264 -8.48 8.52 12.52
N ILE A 265 -7.46 7.92 13.15
CA ILE A 265 -7.66 6.75 14.01
C ILE A 265 -8.40 7.17 15.29
N ASP A 266 -7.96 8.26 15.91
CA ASP A 266 -8.40 8.65 17.24
C ASP A 266 -9.80 9.24 17.28
N ASP A 267 -10.24 9.88 16.20
CA ASP A 267 -11.60 10.40 16.03
C ASP A 267 -12.59 9.36 15.47
N GLY A 268 -12.13 8.13 15.23
CA GLY A 268 -12.94 7.04 14.70
C GLY A 268 -13.23 7.15 13.19
N GLY A 269 -12.57 8.04 12.45
CA GLY A 269 -12.63 8.12 10.99
C GLY A 269 -12.30 6.79 10.32
N VAL A 270 -11.26 6.10 10.79
CA VAL A 270 -10.85 4.80 10.24
C VAL A 270 -11.89 3.70 10.48
N SER A 271 -12.47 3.63 11.67
CA SER A 271 -13.55 2.68 11.99
C SER A 271 -14.79 2.91 11.13
N ARG A 272 -15.16 4.17 10.90
CA ARG A 272 -16.29 4.52 10.00
C ARG A 272 -16.02 4.07 8.56
N VAL A 273 -14.80 4.23 8.06
CA VAL A 273 -14.43 3.73 6.72
C VAL A 273 -14.54 2.21 6.67
N LEU A 274 -14.02 1.49 7.67
CA LEU A 274 -14.11 0.03 7.73
C LEU A 274 -15.57 -0.45 7.74
N GLU A 275 -16.44 0.17 8.54
CA GLU A 275 -17.87 -0.14 8.60
C GLU A 275 -18.57 0.14 7.26
N ALA A 276 -18.25 1.27 6.62
CA ALA A 276 -18.88 1.68 5.37
C ALA A 276 -18.62 0.73 4.20
N ILE A 277 -17.44 0.08 4.15
CA ILE A 277 -17.08 -0.85 3.07
C ILE A 277 -17.31 -2.32 3.40
N GLY A 278 -17.72 -2.63 4.64
CA GLY A 278 -18.00 -3.99 5.09
C GLY A 278 -19.50 -4.35 5.11
N GLY A 279 -20.38 -3.35 4.99
CA GLY A 279 -21.83 -3.49 5.05
C GLY A 279 -22.52 -3.55 3.69
#